data_AF-A0A2E0M475-F1
#
_entry.id   AF-A0A2E0M475-F1
#
_cell.length_a   1.000
_cell.length_b   1.000
_cell.length_c   1.000
_cell.angle_alpha   90.00
_cell.angle_beta   90.00
_cell.angle_gamma   90.00
#
_symmetry.space_group_name_H-M   'P 1'
#
loop_
_entity.id
_entity.type
_entity.pdbx_description
1 polymer ?
#
loop_
_entity_poly.entity_id
_entity_poly.type
_entity_poly.pdbx_seq_one_letter_code
_entity_poly.pdbx_strand_id
1 'polypeptide(L)'
;MFIYADETGHSGRNIFSEPPLYRIGALLSVADAEKALEPIVLPLARAEEDGRLHANNLGPARVAALLPNILDALDSSGPWRFLLGEIEKDYVATTKFVDTVFDSGENAAVPQQWYNLRLFRHSLCLAVDGAMRERHREAFWQAYLEDDITGISSVAEKVGVFARTRVRDPRLREVMRDGIAYLRRHPEDFTLSASRGRRSYQGHTPNIIAFSFIFDAVHQFVDETGSQPKAFIHDRQQEFGTSMREWAKLFGHIRREDHRGLAKIEVVDYRLPNLSLPSSKDNAALQAVDLLLWTLTRDDAVLGPCRHRLEAQIDPYSISRGTSKTIVNEGIAHAKRPMSKEALERGRVILAKWEDDRQQRIRERRSVVATPAQ
;
A
#
# COMPACT_ATOMS: atom_id res chain seq x y z
N MET A 1 -5.56 -21.26 7.60
CA MET A 1 -6.58 -20.25 7.29
C MET A 1 -7.03 -20.33 5.84
N PHE A 2 -8.16 -19.71 5.54
CA PHE A 2 -8.72 -19.46 4.21
C PHE A 2 -8.80 -17.94 4.02
N ILE A 3 -8.52 -17.48 2.79
CA ILE A 3 -8.46 -16.06 2.45
C ILE A 3 -9.44 -15.83 1.29
N TYR A 4 -10.39 -14.92 1.48
CA TYR A 4 -11.36 -14.49 0.45
C TYR A 4 -11.24 -12.99 0.29
N ALA A 5 -11.01 -12.50 -0.93
CA ALA A 5 -10.77 -11.08 -1.18
C ALA A 5 -11.64 -10.53 -2.32
N ASP A 6 -12.04 -9.27 -2.18
CA ASP A 6 -12.77 -8.51 -3.20
C ASP A 6 -12.37 -7.04 -3.12
N GLU A 7 -12.65 -6.27 -4.17
CA GLU A 7 -12.25 -4.88 -4.30
C GLU A 7 -13.36 -3.96 -4.79
N THR A 8 -13.20 -2.67 -4.51
CA THR A 8 -14.08 -1.64 -5.07
C THR A 8 -13.29 -0.38 -5.45
N GLY A 9 -13.76 0.29 -6.51
CA GLY A 9 -13.12 1.45 -7.10
C GLY A 9 -12.29 1.14 -8.34
N HIS A 10 -12.19 2.11 -9.26
CA HIS A 10 -11.36 2.02 -10.46
C HIS A 10 -9.91 2.35 -10.15
N SER A 11 -8.99 1.62 -10.75
CA SER A 11 -7.64 1.45 -10.17
C SER A 11 -6.58 1.02 -11.17
N GLY A 12 -6.85 1.25 -12.46
CA GLY A 12 -5.90 1.07 -13.54
C GLY A 12 -4.95 2.26 -13.68
N ARG A 13 -4.65 2.64 -14.93
CA ARG A 13 -3.74 3.77 -15.22
C ARG A 13 -4.30 5.11 -14.76
N ASN A 14 -5.62 5.26 -14.72
CA ASN A 14 -6.27 6.52 -14.36
C ASN A 14 -6.51 6.60 -12.86
N ILE A 15 -5.49 7.01 -12.11
CA ILE A 15 -5.56 7.18 -10.66
C ILE A 15 -6.28 8.47 -10.23
N PHE A 16 -6.63 9.36 -11.16
CA PHE A 16 -7.35 10.61 -10.91
C PHE A 16 -8.85 10.50 -11.20
N SER A 17 -9.34 9.31 -11.57
CA SER A 17 -10.77 9.06 -11.79
C SER A 17 -11.56 8.99 -10.49
N GLU A 18 -12.86 9.23 -10.59
CA GLU A 18 -13.81 8.93 -9.52
C GLU A 18 -14.11 7.41 -9.44
N PRO A 19 -14.40 6.86 -8.24
CA PRO A 19 -14.25 7.49 -6.92
C PRO A 19 -12.77 7.68 -6.55
N PRO A 20 -12.41 8.62 -5.66
CA PRO A 20 -11.01 8.96 -5.36
C PRO A 20 -10.29 7.88 -4.52
N LEU A 21 -11.04 6.94 -3.95
CA LEU A 21 -10.55 5.85 -3.12
C LEU A 21 -10.65 4.53 -3.88
N TYR A 22 -9.57 3.78 -3.86
CA TYR A 22 -9.56 2.36 -4.17
C TYR A 22 -9.54 1.57 -2.87
N ARG A 23 -10.32 0.49 -2.79
CA ARG A 23 -10.40 -0.32 -1.58
C ARG A 23 -10.36 -1.80 -1.88
N ILE A 24 -9.76 -2.54 -0.96
CA ILE A 24 -9.73 -4.00 -0.98
C ILE A 24 -10.19 -4.51 0.39
N GLY A 25 -11.08 -5.50 0.38
CA GLY A 25 -11.49 -6.24 1.56
C GLY A 25 -10.93 -7.65 1.49
N ALA A 26 -10.46 -8.20 2.60
CA ALA A 26 -10.15 -9.63 2.66
C ALA A 26 -10.61 -10.24 3.99
N LEU A 27 -11.38 -11.32 3.90
CA LEU A 27 -11.75 -12.16 5.02
C LEU A 27 -10.68 -13.24 5.22
N LEU A 28 -10.02 -13.22 6.38
CA LEU A 28 -9.09 -14.25 6.83
C LEU A 28 -9.79 -15.07 7.92
N SER A 29 -9.90 -16.39 7.75
CA SER A 29 -10.54 -17.26 8.75
C SER A 29 -9.77 -18.56 8.95
N VAL A 30 -9.69 -19.07 10.18
CA VAL A 30 -9.07 -20.38 10.43
C VAL A 30 -9.85 -21.53 9.77
N ALA A 31 -11.16 -21.34 9.59
CA ALA A 31 -12.08 -22.29 8.99
C ALA A 31 -12.48 -21.85 7.57
N ASP A 32 -13.06 -22.80 6.82
CA ASP A 32 -13.57 -22.56 5.48
C ASP A 32 -14.88 -21.76 5.57
N ALA A 33 -14.77 -20.44 5.42
CA ALA A 33 -15.91 -19.53 5.55
C ALA A 33 -17.00 -19.79 4.51
N GLU A 34 -16.64 -20.36 3.34
CA GLU A 34 -17.63 -20.73 2.32
C GLU A 34 -18.67 -21.68 2.89
N LYS A 35 -18.25 -22.73 3.60
CA LYS A 35 -19.15 -23.75 4.17
C LYS A 35 -20.11 -23.19 5.21
N ALA A 36 -19.65 -22.20 5.98
CA ALA A 36 -20.46 -21.57 7.02
C ALA A 36 -21.47 -20.58 6.42
N LEU A 37 -21.09 -19.90 5.33
CA LEU A 37 -21.88 -18.83 4.73
C LEU A 37 -22.81 -19.30 3.61
N GLU A 38 -22.50 -20.43 2.95
CA GLU A 38 -23.30 -20.99 1.86
C GLU A 38 -24.80 -21.12 2.19
N PRO A 39 -25.20 -21.67 3.36
CA PRO A 39 -26.62 -21.82 3.70
C PRO A 39 -27.35 -20.50 3.94
N ILE A 40 -26.62 -19.40 4.17
CA ILE A 40 -27.16 -18.07 4.46
C ILE A 40 -27.23 -17.24 3.18
N VAL A 41 -26.13 -17.22 2.42
CA VAL A 41 -25.93 -16.29 1.31
C VAL A 41 -26.53 -16.81 0.01
N LEU A 42 -26.29 -18.08 -0.35
CA LEU A 42 -26.71 -18.59 -1.66
C LEU A 42 -28.24 -18.63 -1.88
N PRO A 43 -29.08 -18.97 -0.89
CA PRO A 43 -30.53 -18.92 -1.08
C PRO A 43 -31.03 -17.51 -1.42
N LEU A 44 -30.43 -16.48 -0.80
CA LEU A 44 -30.76 -15.08 -1.08
C LEU A 44 -30.20 -14.64 -2.43
N ALA A 45 -28.96 -15.03 -2.74
CA ALA A 45 -28.33 -14.71 -4.02
C ALA A 45 -29.15 -15.26 -5.21
N ARG A 46 -29.65 -16.49 -5.11
CA ARG A 46 -30.49 -17.14 -6.13
C ARG A 46 -31.84 -16.46 -6.36
N ALA A 47 -32.30 -15.63 -5.42
CA ALA A 47 -33.52 -14.85 -5.56
C ALA A 47 -33.30 -13.52 -6.31
N GLU A 48 -32.03 -13.09 -6.47
CA GLU A 48 -31.66 -11.91 -7.25
C GLU A 48 -31.50 -12.26 -8.75
N GLU A 49 -31.69 -11.28 -9.64
CA GLU A 49 -31.76 -11.48 -11.09
C GLU A 49 -30.47 -12.06 -11.69
N ASP A 50 -29.30 -11.62 -11.21
CA ASP A 50 -27.99 -12.08 -11.66
C ASP A 50 -27.44 -13.27 -10.85
N GLY A 51 -28.20 -13.72 -9.85
CA GLY A 51 -27.81 -14.79 -8.94
C GLY A 51 -26.75 -14.37 -7.91
N ARG A 52 -26.62 -13.07 -7.60
CA ARG A 52 -25.62 -12.53 -6.67
C ARG A 52 -26.21 -11.53 -5.69
N LEU A 53 -25.70 -11.54 -4.47
CA LEU A 53 -25.89 -10.45 -3.53
C LEU A 53 -24.85 -9.36 -3.82
N HIS A 54 -25.27 -8.31 -4.50
CA HIS A 54 -24.51 -7.08 -4.60
C HIS A 54 -25.02 -6.09 -3.56
N ALA A 55 -24.14 -5.67 -2.65
CA ALA A 55 -24.51 -4.77 -1.55
C ALA A 55 -25.18 -3.47 -2.04
N ASN A 56 -24.71 -2.94 -3.18
CA ASN A 56 -25.30 -1.79 -3.84
C ASN A 56 -26.75 -2.01 -4.30
N ASN A 57 -27.12 -3.23 -4.70
CA ASN A 57 -28.47 -3.57 -5.17
C ASN A 57 -29.43 -3.82 -3.99
N LEU A 58 -28.90 -4.40 -2.90
CA LEU A 58 -29.67 -4.70 -1.69
C LEU A 58 -30.07 -3.43 -0.92
N GLY A 59 -29.16 -2.46 -0.83
CA GLY A 59 -29.32 -1.25 -0.05
C GLY A 59 -29.17 -1.44 1.47
N PRO A 60 -29.05 -0.34 2.23
CA PRO A 60 -28.62 -0.39 3.64
C PRO A 60 -29.47 -1.27 4.56
N ALA A 61 -30.80 -1.20 4.43
CA ALA A 61 -31.71 -1.93 5.32
C ALA A 61 -31.63 -3.46 5.13
N ARG A 62 -31.56 -3.95 3.88
CA ARG A 62 -31.43 -5.39 3.60
C ARG A 62 -30.06 -5.91 4.03
N VAL A 63 -29.00 -5.12 3.81
CA VAL A 63 -27.65 -5.46 4.28
C VAL A 63 -27.61 -5.52 5.81
N ALA A 64 -28.18 -4.54 6.51
CA ALA A 64 -28.25 -4.52 7.98
C ALA A 64 -29.03 -5.71 8.57
N ALA A 65 -30.05 -6.21 7.87
CA ALA A 65 -30.80 -7.39 8.29
C ALA A 65 -30.03 -8.70 8.06
N LEU A 66 -29.19 -8.77 7.03
CA LEU A 66 -28.43 -9.97 6.66
C LEU A 66 -27.11 -10.12 7.45
N LEU A 67 -26.41 -9.02 7.67
CA LEU A 67 -25.08 -9.03 8.28
C LEU A 67 -24.96 -9.72 9.64
N PRO A 68 -25.93 -9.60 10.58
CA PRO A 68 -25.84 -10.30 11.85
C PRO A 68 -25.67 -11.81 11.68
N ASN A 69 -26.41 -12.43 10.75
CA ASN A 69 -26.30 -13.87 10.47
C ASN A 69 -24.94 -14.24 9.88
N ILE A 70 -24.39 -13.39 9.00
CA ILE A 70 -23.04 -13.59 8.43
C ILE A 70 -22.00 -13.53 9.55
N LEU A 71 -22.05 -12.50 10.40
CA LEU A 71 -21.09 -12.32 11.49
C LEU A 71 -21.21 -13.43 12.54
N ASP A 72 -22.43 -13.88 12.85
CA ASP A 72 -22.66 -15.00 13.78
C ASP A 72 -22.10 -16.31 13.24
N ALA A 73 -22.24 -16.57 11.94
CA ALA A 73 -21.67 -17.74 11.28
C ALA A 73 -20.13 -17.71 11.29
N LEU A 74 -19.54 -16.53 11.06
CA LEU A 74 -18.09 -16.33 11.14
C LEU A 74 -17.57 -16.55 12.57
N ASP A 75 -18.19 -15.92 13.57
CA ASP A 75 -17.82 -16.07 14.98
C ASP A 75 -17.93 -17.53 15.45
N SER A 76 -18.95 -18.24 14.99
CA SER A 76 -19.15 -19.66 15.31
C SER A 76 -18.14 -20.60 14.62
N SER A 77 -17.48 -20.13 13.56
CA SER A 77 -16.52 -20.92 12.77
C SER A 77 -15.07 -20.83 13.31
N GLY A 78 -14.85 -19.99 14.33
CA GLY A 78 -13.54 -19.78 14.95
C GLY A 78 -12.93 -18.42 14.62
N PRO A 79 -11.66 -18.17 15.00
CA PRO A 79 -11.01 -16.89 14.76
C PRO A 79 -11.04 -16.46 13.28
N TRP A 80 -11.42 -15.21 13.07
CA TRP A 80 -11.41 -14.54 11.78
C TRP A 80 -11.03 -13.06 11.94
N ARG A 81 -10.56 -12.46 10.85
CA ARG A 81 -10.25 -11.03 10.72
C ARG A 81 -10.72 -10.53 9.37
N PHE A 82 -11.00 -9.23 9.31
CA PHE A 82 -11.29 -8.56 8.06
C PHE A 82 -10.22 -7.50 7.78
N LEU A 83 -9.40 -7.72 6.76
CA LEU A 83 -8.54 -6.66 6.25
C LEU A 83 -9.40 -5.63 5.53
N LEU A 84 -9.21 -4.35 5.87
CA LEU A 84 -9.69 -3.21 5.10
C LEU A 84 -8.49 -2.42 4.60
N GLY A 85 -8.21 -2.51 3.29
CA GLY A 85 -7.20 -1.72 2.62
C GLY A 85 -7.82 -0.52 1.90
N GLU A 86 -7.32 0.69 2.15
CA GLU A 86 -7.77 1.91 1.48
C GLU A 86 -6.60 2.69 0.85
N ILE A 87 -6.77 3.10 -0.40
CA ILE A 87 -5.78 3.92 -1.13
C ILE A 87 -6.45 5.17 -1.68
N GLU A 88 -5.98 6.34 -1.23
CA GLU A 88 -6.21 7.64 -1.87
C GLU A 88 -5.43 7.67 -3.18
N LYS A 89 -6.14 7.55 -4.31
CA LYS A 89 -5.53 7.19 -5.59
C LYS A 89 -4.60 8.28 -6.11
N ASP A 90 -4.96 9.57 -5.98
CA ASP A 90 -4.09 10.66 -6.40
C ASP A 90 -2.84 10.78 -5.51
N TYR A 91 -2.94 10.40 -4.23
CA TYR A 91 -1.82 10.35 -3.30
C TYR A 91 -0.78 9.28 -3.68
N VAL A 92 -1.15 8.28 -4.50
CA VAL A 92 -0.19 7.34 -5.09
C VAL A 92 0.84 8.07 -5.96
N ALA A 93 0.44 9.13 -6.67
CA ALA A 93 1.40 9.94 -7.43
C ALA A 93 2.45 10.59 -6.50
N THR A 94 2.03 11.07 -5.33
CA THR A 94 2.94 11.63 -4.32
C THR A 94 3.91 10.57 -3.81
N THR A 95 3.41 9.39 -3.40
CA THR A 95 4.29 8.34 -2.87
C THR A 95 5.24 7.85 -3.94
N LYS A 96 4.77 7.67 -5.18
CA LYS A 96 5.61 7.30 -6.32
C LYS A 96 6.64 8.36 -6.68
N PHE A 97 6.32 9.65 -6.54
CA PHE A 97 7.32 10.71 -6.70
C PHE A 97 8.42 10.56 -5.66
N VAL A 98 8.08 10.27 -4.40
CA VAL A 98 9.08 10.04 -3.35
C VAL A 98 9.91 8.78 -3.64
N ASP A 99 9.27 7.68 -4.06
CA ASP A 99 9.95 6.45 -4.49
C ASP A 99 10.90 6.69 -5.66
N THR A 100 10.52 7.55 -6.61
CA THR A 100 11.32 7.78 -7.81
C THR A 100 12.46 8.77 -7.56
N VAL A 101 12.18 9.89 -6.88
CA VAL A 101 13.14 11.00 -6.78
C VAL A 101 14.01 10.88 -5.53
N PHE A 102 13.50 10.28 -4.46
CA PHE A 102 14.16 10.29 -3.16
C PHE A 102 14.54 8.90 -2.61
N ASP A 103 14.45 7.84 -3.42
CA ASP A 103 15.00 6.54 -3.02
C ASP A 103 16.52 6.63 -2.89
N SER A 104 17.04 6.39 -1.68
CA SER A 104 18.48 6.45 -1.39
C SER A 104 19.32 5.36 -2.08
N GLY A 105 18.68 4.33 -2.64
CA GLY A 105 19.30 3.31 -3.47
C GLY A 105 19.60 3.80 -4.89
N GLU A 106 18.72 4.65 -5.44
CA GLU A 106 18.91 5.25 -6.78
C GLU A 106 19.55 6.64 -6.70
N ASN A 107 19.18 7.43 -5.70
CA ASN A 107 19.64 8.79 -5.49
C ASN A 107 20.68 8.87 -4.36
N ALA A 108 21.96 8.84 -4.72
CA ALA A 108 23.06 8.87 -3.76
C ALA A 108 23.13 10.18 -2.93
N ALA A 109 22.48 11.26 -3.38
CA ALA A 109 22.40 12.50 -2.60
C ALA A 109 21.45 12.38 -1.40
N VAL A 110 20.53 11.42 -1.39
CA VAL A 110 19.57 11.24 -0.29
C VAL A 110 20.15 10.33 0.80
N PRO A 111 20.24 10.79 2.06
CA PRO A 111 20.66 9.93 3.15
C PRO A 111 19.66 8.80 3.41
N GLN A 112 20.16 7.61 3.71
CA GLN A 112 19.33 6.39 3.78
C GLN A 112 18.16 6.51 4.75
N GLN A 113 18.35 7.17 5.88
CA GLN A 113 17.29 7.36 6.86
C GLN A 113 16.09 8.13 6.31
N TRP A 114 16.31 9.05 5.35
CA TRP A 114 15.22 9.86 4.81
C TRP A 114 14.22 9.07 3.98
N TYR A 115 14.66 7.98 3.36
CA TYR A 115 13.80 7.11 2.57
C TYR A 115 13.35 5.86 3.33
N ASN A 116 14.22 5.30 4.17
CA ASN A 116 13.97 4.02 4.83
C ASN A 116 13.24 4.16 6.18
N LEU A 117 13.41 5.27 6.91
CA LEU A 117 12.64 5.49 8.14
C LEU A 117 11.26 6.04 7.84
N ARG A 118 10.22 5.41 8.39
CA ARG A 118 8.81 5.82 8.22
C ARG A 118 8.61 7.31 8.50
N LEU A 119 9.08 7.83 9.64
CA LEU A 119 8.94 9.24 9.99
C LEU A 119 9.47 10.17 8.89
N PHE A 120 10.70 9.94 8.42
CA PHE A 120 11.33 10.82 7.44
C PHE A 120 10.77 10.63 6.03
N ARG A 121 10.47 9.39 5.62
CA ARG A 121 9.83 9.10 4.35
C ARG A 121 8.47 9.79 4.24
N HIS A 122 7.63 9.66 5.26
CA HIS A 122 6.32 10.32 5.27
C HIS A 122 6.43 11.84 5.43
N SER A 123 7.49 12.36 6.06
CA SER A 123 7.79 13.80 6.04
C SER A 123 8.10 14.30 4.63
N LEU A 124 8.86 13.53 3.83
CA LEU A 124 9.05 13.82 2.40
C LEU A 124 7.72 13.78 1.64
N CYS A 125 6.90 12.75 1.85
CA CYS A 125 5.59 12.64 1.19
C CYS A 125 4.71 13.86 1.48
N LEU A 126 4.64 14.33 2.74
CA LEU A 126 3.85 15.51 3.08
C LEU A 126 4.40 16.82 2.49
N ALA A 127 5.73 16.95 2.40
CA ALA A 127 6.35 18.12 1.78
C ALA A 127 6.15 18.15 0.27
N VAL A 128 6.31 17.00 -0.41
CA VAL A 128 6.04 16.82 -1.83
C VAL A 128 4.57 17.07 -2.14
N ASP A 129 3.67 16.46 -1.37
CA ASP A 129 2.23 16.64 -1.52
C ASP A 129 1.81 18.11 -1.39
N GLY A 130 2.36 18.82 -0.38
CA GLY A 130 2.11 20.25 -0.22
C GLY A 130 2.64 21.10 -1.38
N ALA A 131 3.66 20.62 -2.10
CA ALA A 131 4.25 21.28 -3.27
C ALA A 131 3.52 20.96 -4.59
N MET A 132 2.81 19.83 -4.63
CA MET A 132 2.10 19.38 -5.81
C MET A 132 0.68 19.93 -5.84
N ARG A 133 0.31 20.54 -6.97
CA ARG A 133 -1.09 20.75 -7.35
C ARG A 133 -1.53 19.54 -8.17
N GLU A 134 -2.82 19.37 -8.38
CA GLU A 134 -3.39 18.31 -9.22
C GLU A 134 -2.65 18.15 -10.56
N ARG A 135 -2.52 19.23 -11.34
CA ARG A 135 -1.74 19.25 -12.59
C ARG A 135 -0.27 18.79 -12.47
N HIS A 136 0.35 18.95 -11.30
CA HIS A 136 1.72 18.47 -11.06
C HIS A 136 1.72 16.95 -10.82
N ARG A 137 0.71 16.42 -10.12
CA ARG A 137 0.52 14.98 -9.90
C ARG A 137 0.23 14.28 -11.21
N GLU A 138 -0.67 14.83 -12.02
CA GLU A 138 -1.01 14.29 -13.35
C GLU A 138 0.21 14.26 -14.27
N ALA A 139 0.94 15.39 -14.37
CA ALA A 139 2.12 15.48 -15.20
C ALA A 139 3.22 14.50 -14.74
N PHE A 140 3.43 14.36 -13.44
CA PHE A 140 4.38 13.37 -12.92
C PHE A 140 3.93 11.94 -13.23
N TRP A 141 2.66 11.62 -12.97
CA TRP A 141 2.14 10.27 -13.17
C TRP A 141 2.22 9.86 -14.64
N GLN A 142 1.91 10.76 -15.56
CA GLN A 142 2.07 10.50 -17.00
C GLN A 142 3.54 10.25 -17.36
N ALA A 143 4.45 11.13 -16.94
CA ALA A 143 5.87 10.97 -17.20
C ALA A 143 6.43 9.67 -16.59
N TYR A 144 5.97 9.29 -15.40
CA TYR A 144 6.31 8.03 -14.76
C TYR A 144 5.84 6.81 -15.58
N LEU A 145 4.61 6.83 -16.07
CA LEU A 145 4.05 5.74 -16.89
C LEU A 145 4.72 5.60 -18.27
N GLU A 146 5.32 6.68 -18.77
CA GLU A 146 6.04 6.76 -20.04
C GLU A 146 7.55 6.54 -19.90
N ASP A 147 8.04 6.31 -18.68
CA ASP A 147 9.47 6.30 -18.35
C ASP A 147 10.21 7.59 -18.81
N ASP A 148 9.51 8.73 -18.83
CA ASP A 148 10.05 10.04 -19.21
C ASP A 148 10.75 10.72 -18.02
N ILE A 149 12.05 10.42 -17.89
CA ILE A 149 12.91 11.03 -16.88
C ILE A 149 13.00 12.57 -17.01
N THR A 150 12.79 13.12 -18.20
CA THR A 150 12.83 14.57 -18.44
C THR A 150 11.56 15.23 -17.90
N GLY A 151 10.40 14.64 -18.16
CA GLY A 151 9.12 15.03 -17.57
C GLY A 151 9.13 14.95 -16.05
N ILE A 152 9.65 13.85 -15.49
CA ILE A 152 9.83 13.69 -14.03
C ILE A 152 10.73 14.81 -13.48
N SER A 153 11.87 15.07 -14.12
CA SER A 153 12.80 16.15 -13.72
C SER A 153 12.14 17.53 -13.75
N SER A 154 11.34 17.82 -14.77
CA SER A 154 10.57 19.08 -14.89
C SER A 154 9.58 19.28 -13.75
N VAL A 155 8.88 18.22 -13.33
CA VAL A 155 8.00 18.28 -12.16
C VAL A 155 8.80 18.44 -10.87
N ALA A 156 9.92 17.74 -10.74
CA ALA A 156 10.78 17.82 -9.57
C ALA A 156 11.36 19.22 -9.34
N GLU A 157 11.73 19.94 -10.41
CA GLU A 157 12.17 21.33 -10.30
C GLU A 157 11.08 22.26 -9.75
N LYS A 158 9.82 22.10 -10.19
CA LYS A 158 8.66 22.86 -9.69
C LYS A 158 8.42 22.58 -8.20
N VAL A 159 8.51 21.31 -7.80
CA VAL A 159 8.46 20.89 -6.39
C VAL A 159 9.59 21.55 -5.58
N GLY A 160 10.80 21.57 -6.13
CA GLY A 160 11.96 22.21 -5.50
C GLY A 160 11.81 23.71 -5.27
N VAL A 161 11.21 24.45 -6.22
CA VAL A 161 10.89 25.88 -6.06
C VAL A 161 9.96 26.10 -4.86
N PHE A 162 8.91 25.29 -4.75
CA PHE A 162 7.99 25.37 -3.62
C PHE A 162 8.69 25.00 -2.30
N ALA A 163 9.46 23.91 -2.29
CA ALA A 163 10.14 23.43 -1.09
C ALA A 163 11.07 24.50 -0.49
N ARG A 164 11.80 25.25 -1.34
CA ARG A 164 12.68 26.35 -0.90
C ARG A 164 11.95 27.45 -0.11
N THR A 165 10.68 27.69 -0.41
CA THR A 165 9.93 28.82 0.17
C THR A 165 8.96 28.41 1.28
N ARG A 166 8.47 27.16 1.28
CA ARG A 166 7.38 26.72 2.16
C ARG A 166 7.78 25.63 3.16
N VAL A 167 8.79 24.81 2.87
CA VAL A 167 9.25 23.79 3.83
C VAL A 167 10.05 24.47 4.91
N ARG A 168 9.56 24.44 6.16
CA ARG A 168 10.17 25.13 7.30
C ARG A 168 11.40 24.41 7.85
N ASP A 169 11.35 23.08 7.90
CA ASP A 169 12.46 22.27 8.40
C ASP A 169 13.67 22.40 7.47
N PRO A 170 14.82 22.90 7.96
CA PRO A 170 15.98 23.17 7.14
C PRO A 170 16.62 21.89 6.60
N ARG A 171 16.57 20.78 7.36
CA ARG A 171 17.17 19.51 6.95
C ARG A 171 16.33 18.82 5.88
N LEU A 172 15.01 18.82 6.02
CA LEU A 172 14.08 18.35 4.99
C LEU A 172 14.26 19.16 3.70
N ARG A 173 14.37 20.49 3.82
CA ARG A 173 14.61 21.37 2.66
C ARG A 173 15.95 21.05 1.96
N GLU A 174 16.99 20.79 2.73
CA GLU A 174 18.31 20.40 2.23
C GLU A 174 18.24 19.08 1.43
N VAL A 175 17.61 18.05 2.01
CA VAL A 175 17.43 16.74 1.36
C VAL A 175 16.63 16.85 0.08
N MET A 176 15.54 17.62 0.08
CA MET A 176 14.76 17.86 -1.12
C MET A 176 15.58 18.58 -2.20
N ARG A 177 16.32 19.64 -1.83
CA ARG A 177 17.19 20.38 -2.75
C ARG A 177 18.25 19.46 -3.36
N ASP A 178 18.93 18.68 -2.53
CA ASP A 178 20.06 17.86 -2.97
C ASP A 178 19.59 16.66 -3.80
N GLY A 179 18.50 16.01 -3.40
CA GLY A 179 17.88 14.92 -4.16
C GLY A 179 17.42 15.37 -5.55
N ILE A 180 16.70 16.50 -5.63
CA ILE A 180 16.25 17.07 -6.92
C ILE A 180 17.45 17.50 -7.78
N ALA A 181 18.46 18.11 -7.17
CA ALA A 181 19.67 18.52 -7.90
C ALA A 181 20.51 17.32 -8.39
N TYR A 182 20.40 16.17 -7.74
CA TYR A 182 21.04 14.91 -8.17
C TYR A 182 20.33 14.34 -9.39
N LEU A 183 19.00 14.20 -9.33
CA LEU A 183 18.16 13.76 -10.47
C LEU A 183 18.50 14.51 -11.76
N ARG A 184 18.63 15.84 -11.68
CA ARG A 184 18.97 16.68 -12.83
C ARG A 184 20.38 16.42 -13.39
N ARG A 185 21.33 16.02 -12.54
CA ARG A 185 22.74 15.83 -12.91
C ARG A 185 23.06 14.39 -13.33
N HIS A 186 22.28 13.44 -12.85
CA HIS A 186 22.50 12.00 -13.04
C HIS A 186 21.19 11.28 -13.39
N PRO A 187 20.45 11.68 -14.44
CA PRO A 187 19.21 11.02 -14.82
C PRO A 187 19.41 9.52 -15.16
N GLU A 188 20.61 9.13 -15.60
CA GLU A 188 21.01 7.76 -15.92
C GLU A 188 21.00 6.80 -14.73
N ASP A 189 21.06 7.33 -13.50
CA ASP A 189 21.08 6.54 -12.27
C ASP A 189 19.69 6.05 -11.83
N PHE A 190 18.62 6.52 -12.47
CA PHE A 190 17.24 6.25 -12.07
C PHE A 190 16.62 5.17 -12.97
N THR A 191 16.13 4.10 -12.36
CA THR A 191 15.56 2.97 -13.10
C THR A 191 14.06 3.16 -13.28
N LEU A 192 13.67 3.53 -14.49
CA LEU A 192 12.25 3.56 -14.89
C LEU A 192 11.90 2.30 -15.69
N SER A 193 10.76 1.69 -15.38
CA SER A 193 10.34 0.41 -15.97
C SER A 193 8.85 0.30 -16.28
N ALA A 194 8.06 1.36 -16.09
CA ALA A 194 6.61 1.31 -16.26
C ALA A 194 6.20 1.08 -17.72
N SER A 195 7.04 1.47 -18.68
CA SER A 195 6.79 1.32 -20.12
C SER A 195 7.56 0.15 -20.79
N ARG A 196 8.47 -0.52 -20.07
CA ARG A 196 9.31 -1.63 -20.59
C ARG A 196 8.53 -2.86 -21.08
N GLY A 197 7.26 -2.97 -20.75
CA GLY A 197 6.38 -4.05 -21.18
C GLY A 197 4.91 -3.66 -21.07
N ARG A 198 4.03 -4.31 -21.86
CA ARG A 198 2.59 -3.97 -21.91
C ARG A 198 1.90 -3.96 -20.55
N ARG A 199 2.39 -4.75 -19.59
CA ARG A 199 1.83 -4.91 -18.24
C ARG A 199 2.71 -4.37 -17.12
N SER A 200 3.90 -3.83 -17.42
CA SER A 200 4.84 -3.39 -16.37
C SER A 200 4.24 -2.31 -15.47
N TYR A 201 3.47 -1.39 -16.04
CA TYR A 201 2.75 -0.36 -15.26
C TYR A 201 1.83 -0.94 -14.18
N GLN A 202 1.29 -2.15 -14.36
CA GLN A 202 0.30 -2.73 -13.46
C GLN A 202 0.86 -2.93 -12.05
N GLY A 203 2.18 -3.20 -11.92
CA GLY A 203 2.85 -3.30 -10.62
C GLY A 203 2.89 -1.99 -9.81
N HIS A 204 2.46 -0.88 -10.41
CA HIS A 204 2.46 0.44 -9.79
C HIS A 204 1.07 0.99 -9.50
N THR A 205 0.00 0.28 -9.89
CA THR A 205 -1.38 0.76 -9.74
C THR A 205 -1.96 0.46 -8.36
N PRO A 206 -3.01 1.19 -7.93
CA PRO A 206 -3.67 0.94 -6.64
C PRO A 206 -4.08 -0.53 -6.42
N ASN A 207 -4.47 -1.26 -7.47
CA ASN A 207 -4.80 -2.69 -7.37
C ASN A 207 -3.68 -3.54 -6.80
N ILE A 208 -2.51 -3.49 -7.43
CA ILE A 208 -1.39 -4.34 -7.01
C ILE A 208 -0.82 -3.83 -5.67
N ILE A 209 -0.85 -2.51 -5.44
CA ILE A 209 -0.44 -1.95 -4.15
C ILE A 209 -1.36 -2.46 -3.03
N ALA A 210 -2.68 -2.36 -3.15
CA ALA A 210 -3.56 -2.80 -2.08
C ALA A 210 -3.58 -4.33 -1.94
N PHE A 211 -3.43 -5.07 -3.04
CA PHE A 211 -3.26 -6.52 -3.00
C PHE A 211 -2.08 -6.94 -2.14
N SER A 212 -1.01 -6.13 -2.07
CA SER A 212 0.12 -6.42 -1.18
C SER A 212 -0.21 -6.33 0.31
N PHE A 213 -1.24 -5.57 0.71
CA PHE A 213 -1.68 -5.51 2.12
C PHE A 213 -2.19 -6.87 2.63
N ILE A 214 -2.74 -7.70 1.73
CA ILE A 214 -3.20 -9.05 2.08
C ILE A 214 -2.04 -9.90 2.59
N PHE A 215 -0.83 -9.74 2.05
CA PHE A 215 0.32 -10.53 2.51
C PHE A 215 0.69 -10.20 3.95
N ASP A 216 0.76 -8.90 4.29
CA ASP A 216 1.04 -8.46 5.65
C ASP A 216 -0.03 -8.97 6.63
N ALA A 217 -1.32 -8.87 6.30
CA ALA A 217 -2.39 -9.39 7.13
C ALA A 217 -2.34 -10.92 7.26
N VAL A 218 -2.00 -11.64 6.20
CA VAL A 218 -1.82 -13.10 6.25
C VAL A 218 -0.65 -13.46 7.17
N HIS A 219 0.49 -12.77 7.08
CA HIS A 219 1.62 -12.99 7.96
C HIS A 219 1.24 -12.78 9.43
N GLN A 220 0.59 -11.66 9.74
CA GLN A 220 0.12 -11.37 11.08
C GLN A 220 -0.89 -12.42 11.59
N PHE A 221 -1.85 -12.83 10.75
CA PHE A 221 -2.85 -13.82 11.15
C PHE A 221 -2.24 -15.21 11.37
N VAL A 222 -1.19 -15.59 10.62
CA VAL A 222 -0.42 -16.81 10.93
C VAL A 222 0.24 -16.69 12.30
N ASP A 223 0.91 -15.58 12.58
CA ASP A 223 1.63 -15.37 13.84
C ASP A 223 0.68 -15.42 15.05
N GLU A 224 -0.54 -14.88 14.91
CA GLU A 224 -1.56 -14.84 15.97
C GLU A 224 -2.27 -16.18 16.19
N THR A 225 -2.53 -16.95 15.12
CA THR A 225 -3.41 -18.14 15.18
C THR A 225 -2.70 -19.47 14.96
N GLY A 226 -1.46 -19.45 14.45
CA GLY A 226 -0.75 -20.64 13.96
C GLY A 226 -1.36 -21.28 12.71
N SER A 227 -2.41 -20.68 12.12
CA SER A 227 -3.21 -21.30 11.07
C SER A 227 -2.64 -21.04 9.67
N GLN A 228 -1.78 -21.93 9.18
CA GLN A 228 -1.17 -21.81 7.85
C GLN A 228 -2.18 -21.67 6.69
N PRO A 229 -1.90 -20.89 5.63
CA PRO A 229 -2.82 -20.69 4.51
C PRO A 229 -3.13 -21.97 3.72
N LYS A 230 -4.42 -22.24 3.51
CA LYS A 230 -4.95 -23.43 2.80
C LYS A 230 -5.58 -23.07 1.46
N ALA A 231 -6.26 -21.92 1.39
CA ALA A 231 -6.84 -21.39 0.16
C ALA A 231 -6.64 -19.88 0.09
N PHE A 232 -6.40 -19.38 -1.13
CA PHE A 232 -6.38 -17.95 -1.43
C PHE A 232 -7.26 -17.69 -2.64
N ILE A 233 -8.41 -17.09 -2.37
CA ILE A 233 -9.51 -16.89 -3.31
C ILE A 233 -9.76 -15.39 -3.39
N HIS A 234 -9.89 -14.87 -4.59
CA HIS A 234 -10.19 -13.46 -4.84
C HIS A 234 -11.22 -13.38 -5.95
N ASP A 235 -12.14 -12.40 -5.92
CA ASP A 235 -13.13 -12.30 -6.98
C ASP A 235 -12.48 -12.06 -8.35
N ARG A 236 -13.21 -12.41 -9.40
CA ARG A 236 -12.71 -12.42 -10.77
C ARG A 236 -12.20 -11.05 -11.20
N GLN A 237 -10.89 -10.97 -11.43
CA GLN A 237 -10.25 -9.79 -12.00
C GLN A 237 -9.67 -10.06 -13.40
N GLN A 238 -10.22 -9.39 -14.43
CA GLN A 238 -9.83 -9.62 -15.83
C GLN A 238 -8.56 -8.86 -16.23
N GLU A 239 -8.41 -7.59 -15.84
CA GLU A 239 -7.27 -6.77 -16.27
C GLU A 239 -5.98 -7.13 -15.51
N PHE A 240 -6.11 -7.38 -14.20
CA PHE A 240 -4.97 -7.56 -13.29
C PHE A 240 -4.72 -9.01 -12.84
N GLY A 241 -5.60 -9.96 -13.19
CA GLY A 241 -5.54 -11.31 -12.61
C GLY A 241 -4.24 -12.07 -12.87
N THR A 242 -3.57 -11.84 -14.02
CA THR A 242 -2.25 -12.44 -14.27
C THR A 242 -1.17 -11.82 -13.38
N SER A 243 -1.16 -10.49 -13.29
CA SER A 243 -0.19 -9.75 -12.48
C SER A 243 -0.37 -10.04 -11.00
N MET A 244 -1.61 -10.18 -10.50
CA MET A 244 -1.89 -10.63 -9.13
C MET A 244 -1.31 -12.02 -8.84
N ARG A 245 -1.45 -12.98 -9.77
CA ARG A 245 -0.85 -14.33 -9.61
C ARG A 245 0.68 -14.27 -9.57
N GLU A 246 1.29 -13.50 -10.45
CA GLU A 246 2.74 -13.30 -10.47
C GLU A 246 3.21 -12.63 -9.17
N TRP A 247 2.49 -11.60 -8.71
CA TRP A 247 2.79 -10.87 -7.49
C TRP A 247 2.67 -11.76 -6.24
N ALA A 248 1.60 -12.56 -6.13
CA ALA A 248 1.43 -13.53 -5.04
C ALA A 248 2.56 -14.56 -5.02
N LYS A 249 3.02 -15.02 -6.19
CA LYS A 249 4.13 -15.95 -6.28
C LYS A 249 5.46 -15.33 -5.85
N LEU A 250 5.72 -14.08 -6.26
CA LEU A 250 6.99 -13.39 -5.98
C LEU A 250 7.09 -12.85 -4.56
N PHE A 251 5.98 -12.36 -3.99
CA PHE A 251 6.01 -11.59 -2.74
C PHE A 251 5.21 -12.22 -1.61
N GLY A 252 4.31 -13.16 -1.87
CA GLY A 252 3.46 -13.77 -0.83
C GLY A 252 4.22 -14.61 0.22
N HIS A 253 5.51 -14.83 0.02
CA HIS A 253 6.41 -15.53 0.96
C HIS A 253 7.43 -14.59 1.61
N ILE A 254 7.34 -13.29 1.32
CA ILE A 254 8.27 -12.27 1.80
C ILE A 254 7.58 -11.42 2.85
N ARG A 255 8.13 -11.42 4.06
CA ARG A 255 7.77 -10.51 5.14
C ARG A 255 8.81 -9.40 5.24
N ARG A 256 8.35 -8.16 5.35
CA ARG A 256 9.23 -7.02 5.61
C ARG A 256 9.16 -6.66 7.09
N GLU A 257 10.26 -6.85 7.80
CA GLU A 257 10.41 -6.37 9.17
C GLU A 257 11.18 -5.04 9.19
N ASP A 258 10.81 -4.14 10.09
CA ASP A 258 11.62 -2.96 10.41
C ASP A 258 12.70 -3.35 11.43
N HIS A 259 13.95 -3.42 10.99
CA HIS A 259 15.09 -3.66 11.86
C HIS A 259 15.93 -2.39 12.00
N ARG A 260 15.72 -1.65 13.10
CA ARG A 260 16.47 -0.41 13.41
C ARG A 260 16.39 0.63 12.28
N GLY A 261 15.28 0.66 11.56
CA GLY A 261 15.07 1.59 10.47
C GLY A 261 15.52 1.15 9.10
N LEU A 262 15.99 -0.09 8.99
CA LEU A 262 16.29 -0.73 7.71
C LEU A 262 15.28 -1.84 7.48
N ALA A 263 14.78 -1.92 6.26
CA ALA A 263 13.93 -3.02 5.84
C ALA A 263 14.75 -4.32 5.89
N LYS A 264 14.40 -5.22 6.80
CA LYS A 264 14.87 -6.60 6.77
C LYS A 264 13.82 -7.42 6.02
N ILE A 265 14.28 -8.14 5.02
CA ILE A 265 13.46 -9.07 4.25
C ILE A 265 13.62 -10.44 4.90
N GLU A 266 12.51 -11.05 5.26
CA GLU A 266 12.46 -12.41 5.79
C GLU A 266 11.58 -13.26 4.89
N VAL A 267 11.98 -14.52 4.70
CA VAL A 267 11.18 -15.50 3.99
C VAL A 267 10.42 -16.32 5.03
N VAL A 268 9.10 -16.38 4.91
CA VAL A 268 8.26 -17.15 5.85
C VAL A 268 8.34 -18.64 5.57
N ASP A 269 8.21 -19.45 6.63
CA ASP A 269 8.32 -20.92 6.58
C ASP A 269 6.99 -21.63 6.23
N TYR A 270 6.11 -20.93 5.51
CA TYR A 270 4.90 -21.52 4.98
C TYR A 270 4.69 -21.08 3.53
N ARG A 271 3.91 -21.87 2.80
CA ARG A 271 3.62 -21.60 1.40
C ARG A 271 2.23 -20.98 1.26
N LEU A 272 2.16 -19.82 0.61
CA LEU A 272 0.89 -19.27 0.17
C LEU A 272 0.33 -20.12 -0.99
N PRO A 273 -0.93 -20.57 -0.93
CA PRO A 273 -1.60 -21.26 -2.03
C PRO A 273 -1.61 -20.43 -3.30
N ASN A 274 -1.75 -21.12 -4.44
CA ASN A 274 -1.97 -20.43 -5.71
C ASN A 274 -3.27 -19.62 -5.65
N LEU A 275 -3.20 -18.37 -6.07
CA LEU A 275 -4.36 -17.48 -6.15
C LEU A 275 -5.41 -18.02 -7.13
N SER A 276 -6.61 -18.27 -6.63
CA SER A 276 -7.80 -18.63 -7.40
C SER A 276 -8.65 -17.40 -7.66
N LEU A 277 -9.14 -17.24 -8.90
CA LEU A 277 -10.00 -16.13 -9.34
C LEU A 277 -11.36 -16.63 -9.85
N PRO A 278 -12.17 -17.32 -9.02
CA PRO A 278 -13.47 -17.82 -9.44
C PRO A 278 -14.45 -16.66 -9.65
N SER A 279 -15.63 -16.97 -10.17
CA SER A 279 -16.74 -16.02 -10.08
C SER A 279 -17.33 -16.04 -8.67
N SER A 280 -17.63 -14.87 -8.12
CA SER A 280 -18.44 -14.71 -6.90
C SER A 280 -19.85 -15.31 -6.96
N LYS A 281 -20.40 -15.64 -8.14
CA LYS A 281 -21.78 -16.17 -8.30
C LYS A 281 -22.07 -17.40 -7.44
N ASP A 282 -21.10 -18.30 -7.37
CA ASP A 282 -21.21 -19.57 -6.64
C ASP A 282 -20.25 -19.61 -5.44
N ASN A 283 -19.89 -18.44 -4.90
CA ASN A 283 -19.02 -18.34 -3.73
C ASN A 283 -19.62 -17.37 -2.70
N ALA A 284 -20.26 -17.95 -1.69
CA ALA A 284 -20.90 -17.22 -0.59
C ALA A 284 -19.92 -16.36 0.21
N ALA A 285 -18.68 -16.82 0.40
CA ALA A 285 -17.67 -16.07 1.13
C ALA A 285 -17.22 -14.80 0.38
N LEU A 286 -17.03 -14.87 -0.94
CA LEU A 286 -16.73 -13.67 -1.76
C LEU A 286 -17.89 -12.67 -1.74
N GLN A 287 -19.14 -13.14 -1.85
CA GLN A 287 -20.30 -12.24 -1.72
C GLN A 287 -20.41 -11.63 -0.31
N ALA A 288 -20.05 -12.38 0.73
CA ALA A 288 -19.95 -11.82 2.08
C ALA A 288 -18.85 -10.75 2.19
N VAL A 289 -17.70 -10.92 1.52
CA VAL A 289 -16.64 -9.91 1.48
C VAL A 289 -17.14 -8.61 0.84
N ASP A 290 -17.89 -8.66 -0.27
CA ASP A 290 -18.54 -7.48 -0.87
C ASP A 290 -19.45 -6.77 0.15
N LEU A 291 -20.30 -7.52 0.86
CA LEU A 291 -21.21 -6.96 1.87
C LEU A 291 -20.45 -6.30 3.04
N LEU A 292 -19.43 -6.97 3.58
CA LEU A 292 -18.60 -6.46 4.67
C LEU A 292 -17.84 -5.20 4.23
N LEU A 293 -17.19 -5.25 3.06
CA LEU A 293 -16.48 -4.11 2.48
C LEU A 293 -17.43 -2.93 2.26
N TRP A 294 -18.58 -3.17 1.62
CA TRP A 294 -19.56 -2.14 1.34
C TRP A 294 -20.07 -1.46 2.62
N THR A 295 -20.37 -2.24 3.66
CA THR A 295 -20.81 -1.71 4.94
C THR A 295 -19.78 -0.78 5.56
N LEU A 296 -18.51 -1.13 5.54
CA LEU A 296 -17.44 -0.28 6.08
C LEU A 296 -17.27 1.04 5.34
N THR A 297 -17.68 1.10 4.08
CA THR A 297 -17.47 2.29 3.22
C THR A 297 -18.64 3.28 3.18
N ARG A 298 -19.78 2.94 3.78
CA ARG A 298 -20.98 3.78 3.80
C ARG A 298 -21.13 4.50 5.12
N ASP A 299 -21.62 5.73 5.12
CA ASP A 299 -22.05 6.40 6.35
C ASP A 299 -23.58 6.36 6.43
N ASP A 300 -24.13 5.25 6.96
CA ASP A 300 -25.56 5.05 7.15
C ASP A 300 -25.83 4.52 8.57
N ALA A 301 -26.73 5.19 9.28
CA ALA A 301 -27.08 4.87 10.66
C ALA A 301 -27.64 3.45 10.83
N VAL A 302 -28.37 2.91 9.83
CA VAL A 302 -28.94 1.55 9.93
C VAL A 302 -27.86 0.47 9.96
N LEU A 303 -26.70 0.76 9.38
CA LEU A 303 -25.53 -0.13 9.37
C LEU A 303 -24.68 0.01 10.64
N GLY A 304 -24.92 1.04 11.46
CA GLY A 304 -24.10 1.40 12.62
C GLY A 304 -23.80 0.22 13.55
N PRO A 305 -24.81 -0.57 14.01
CA PRO A 305 -24.56 -1.72 14.88
C PRO A 305 -23.66 -2.79 14.25
N CYS A 306 -23.88 -3.10 12.97
CA CYS A 306 -23.08 -4.10 12.25
C CYS A 306 -21.65 -3.59 12.00
N ARG A 307 -21.50 -2.31 11.65
CA ARG A 307 -20.19 -1.67 11.47
C ARG A 307 -19.38 -1.70 12.77
N HIS A 308 -19.97 -1.32 13.89
CA HIS A 308 -19.28 -1.33 15.18
C HIS A 308 -18.79 -2.74 15.56
N ARG A 309 -19.61 -3.78 15.29
CA ARG A 309 -19.19 -5.17 15.50
C ARG A 309 -18.05 -5.57 14.56
N LEU A 310 -18.11 -5.15 13.30
CA LEU A 310 -17.08 -5.43 12.30
C LEU A 310 -15.77 -4.70 12.62
N GLU A 311 -15.80 -3.45 13.10
CA GLU A 311 -14.64 -2.65 13.49
C GLU A 311 -13.74 -3.34 14.52
N ALA A 312 -14.32 -4.15 15.41
CA ALA A 312 -13.55 -4.95 16.38
C ALA A 312 -12.71 -6.07 15.73
N GLN A 313 -12.95 -6.37 14.46
CA GLN A 313 -12.30 -7.43 13.67
C GLN A 313 -11.45 -6.88 12.53
N ILE A 314 -11.35 -5.55 12.37
CA ILE A 314 -10.65 -4.94 11.25
C ILE A 314 -9.15 -4.89 11.48
N ASP A 315 -8.40 -5.31 10.47
CA ASP A 315 -6.99 -4.95 10.29
C ASP A 315 -6.90 -3.84 9.24
N PRO A 316 -6.69 -2.56 9.64
CA PRO A 316 -6.75 -1.43 8.72
C PRO A 316 -5.40 -1.18 8.05
N TYR A 317 -5.42 -1.07 6.72
CA TYR A 317 -4.28 -0.68 5.90
C TYR A 317 -4.65 0.55 5.09
N SER A 318 -3.78 1.56 5.06
CA SER A 318 -4.09 2.77 4.30
C SER A 318 -2.88 3.45 3.69
N ILE A 319 -3.04 3.91 2.46
CA ILE A 319 -2.14 4.87 1.81
C ILE A 319 -2.96 6.13 1.53
N SER A 320 -2.74 7.13 2.36
CA SER A 320 -3.36 8.44 2.21
C SER A 320 -2.47 9.54 2.77
N ARG A 321 -2.81 10.78 2.43
CA ARG A 321 -2.22 11.93 3.08
C ARG A 321 -2.49 11.94 4.58
N GLY A 322 -3.68 11.50 4.99
CA GLY A 322 -4.08 11.37 6.39
C GLY A 322 -3.15 10.43 7.16
N THR A 323 -2.91 9.23 6.63
CA THR A 323 -2.01 8.23 7.22
C THR A 323 -0.59 8.77 7.36
N SER A 324 -0.08 9.47 6.34
CA SER A 324 1.25 10.10 6.40
C SER A 324 1.35 11.16 7.50
N LYS A 325 0.30 11.96 7.73
CA LYS A 325 0.25 12.92 8.85
C LYS A 325 0.29 12.22 10.20
N THR A 326 -0.49 11.15 10.36
CA THR A 326 -0.51 10.37 11.61
C THR A 326 0.88 9.82 11.92
N ILE A 327 1.54 9.18 10.95
CA ILE A 327 2.90 8.64 11.11
C ILE A 327 3.89 9.73 11.51
N VAL A 328 3.84 10.89 10.87
CA VAL A 328 4.75 12.01 11.19
C VAL A 328 4.47 12.56 12.59
N ASN A 329 3.21 12.74 12.97
CA ASN A 329 2.84 13.24 14.29
C ASN A 329 3.27 12.27 15.40
N GLU A 330 3.04 10.97 15.23
CA GLU A 330 3.47 9.92 16.16
C GLU A 330 4.99 9.87 16.26
N GLY A 331 5.69 9.91 15.13
CA GLY A 331 7.15 9.91 15.11
C GLY A 331 7.76 11.13 15.80
N ILE A 332 7.17 12.32 15.62
CA ILE A 332 7.58 13.54 16.34
C ILE A 332 7.29 13.41 17.84
N ALA A 333 6.12 12.89 18.22
CA ALA A 333 5.77 12.67 19.63
C ALA A 333 6.72 11.67 20.29
N HIS A 334 7.10 10.60 19.58
CA HIS A 334 8.10 9.64 20.02
C HIS A 334 9.50 10.28 20.17
N ALA A 335 9.93 11.07 19.17
CA ALA A 335 11.24 11.73 19.19
C ALA A 335 11.41 12.77 20.32
N LYS A 336 10.32 13.29 20.88
CA LYS A 336 10.32 14.19 22.04
C LYS A 336 10.49 13.48 23.38
N ARG A 337 10.42 12.14 23.42
CA ARG A 337 10.62 11.39 24.67
C ARG A 337 12.07 11.49 25.12
N PRO A 338 12.35 11.59 26.44
CA PRO A 338 13.70 11.60 26.95
C PRO A 338 14.48 10.36 26.49
N MET A 339 15.66 10.57 25.93
CA MET A 339 16.60 9.50 25.57
C MET A 339 17.77 9.50 26.54
N SER A 340 18.27 8.31 26.91
CA SER A 340 19.48 8.21 27.72
C SER A 340 20.69 8.77 26.96
N LYS A 341 21.69 9.26 27.68
CA LYS A 341 22.94 9.73 27.07
C LYS A 341 23.59 8.65 26.20
N GLU A 342 23.56 7.41 26.65
CA GLU A 342 24.09 6.26 25.91
C GLU A 342 23.32 6.01 24.62
N ALA A 343 21.99 6.15 24.63
CA ALA A 343 21.16 5.99 23.44
C ALA A 343 21.47 7.10 22.41
N LEU A 344 21.63 8.35 22.86
CA LEU A 344 22.03 9.46 22.01
C LEU A 344 23.40 9.22 21.38
N GLU A 345 24.36 8.74 22.18
CA GLU A 345 25.72 8.48 21.69
C GLU A 345 25.76 7.36 20.65
N ARG A 346 25.06 6.25 20.93
CA ARG A 346 24.87 5.17 19.94
C ARG A 346 24.22 5.69 18.65
N GLY A 347 23.22 6.56 18.77
CA GLY A 347 22.57 7.18 17.63
C GLY A 347 23.53 8.02 16.77
N ARG A 348 24.42 8.80 17.39
CA ARG A 348 25.44 9.59 16.67
C ARG A 348 26.41 8.71 15.88
N VAL A 349 26.87 7.61 16.47
CA VAL A 349 27.76 6.66 15.79
C VAL A 349 27.07 6.05 14.56
N ILE A 350 25.80 5.65 14.69
CA ILE A 350 25.02 5.11 13.57
C ILE A 350 24.85 6.16 12.46
N LEU A 351 24.50 7.39 12.82
CA LEU A 351 24.32 8.48 11.86
C LEU A 351 25.61 8.83 11.12
N ALA A 352 26.76 8.84 11.81
CA ALA A 352 28.06 9.08 11.21
C ALA A 352 28.39 7.99 10.18
N LYS A 353 28.19 6.72 10.56
CA LYS A 353 28.39 5.58 9.63
C LYS A 353 27.51 5.69 8.38
N TRP A 354 26.22 6.01 8.54
CA TRP A 354 25.32 6.16 7.38
C TRP A 354 25.72 7.32 6.46
N GLU A 355 26.29 8.39 7.01
CA GLU A 355 26.80 9.49 6.20
C GLU A 355 28.10 9.11 5.47
N ASP A 356 29.02 8.40 6.13
CA ASP A 356 30.23 7.88 5.49
C ASP A 356 29.89 6.93 4.32
N ASP A 357 28.96 6.00 4.54
CA ASP A 357 28.46 5.08 3.52
C ASP A 357 27.85 5.85 2.34
N ARG A 358 27.12 6.95 2.60
CA ARG A 358 26.53 7.80 1.57
C ARG A 358 27.60 8.53 0.76
N GLN A 359 28.60 9.12 1.41
CA GLN A 359 29.71 9.81 0.75
C GLN A 359 30.55 8.84 -0.10
N GLN A 360 30.74 7.61 0.37
CA GLN A 360 31.36 6.56 -0.41
C GLN A 360 30.58 6.26 -1.70
N ARG A 361 29.25 6.03 -1.62
CA ARG A 361 28.42 5.81 -2.82
C ARG A 361 28.51 6.94 -3.83
N ILE A 362 28.54 8.21 -3.36
CA ILE A 362 28.72 9.38 -4.24
C ILE A 362 30.08 9.34 -4.95
N ARG A 363 31.16 8.98 -4.23
CA ARG A 363 32.51 8.89 -4.80
C ARG A 363 32.61 7.77 -5.83
N GLU A 364 32.07 6.59 -5.52
CA GLU A 364 32.07 5.44 -6.42
C GLU A 364 31.36 5.77 -7.73
N ARG A 365 30.17 6.38 -7.68
CA ARG A 365 29.43 6.78 -8.89
C ARG A 365 30.16 7.84 -9.72
N ARG A 366 30.84 8.79 -9.08
CA ARG A 366 31.70 9.76 -9.79
C ARG A 366 32.90 9.11 -10.48
N SER A 367 33.47 8.06 -9.90
CA SER A 367 34.61 7.34 -10.51
C SER A 367 34.22 6.50 -11.72
N VAL A 368 33.00 5.95 -11.74
CA VAL A 368 32.45 5.20 -12.88
C VAL A 368 32.20 6.13 -14.08
N VAL A 369 31.70 7.34 -13.84
CA VAL A 369 31.47 8.35 -14.91
C VAL A 369 32.79 8.94 -15.46
N ALA A 370 33.86 8.93 -14.67
CA ALA A 370 35.18 9.45 -15.08
C ALA A 370 36.03 8.45 -15.89
N THR A 371 35.57 7.21 -16.07
CA THR A 371 36.26 6.22 -16.89
C THR A 371 35.46 6.07 -18.20
N PRO A 372 35.91 6.64 -19.34
CA PRO A 372 35.28 6.36 -20.61
C PRO A 372 35.39 4.85 -20.86
N ALA A 373 34.31 4.22 -21.31
CA ALA A 373 34.38 2.87 -21.85
C ALA A 373 35.48 2.83 -22.93
N GLN A 374 36.52 2.01 -22.69
CA GLN A 374 37.54 1.69 -23.68
C GLN A 374 37.04 0.59 -24.61
#